data_AF-Q4AA48-F1
#
_entry.id   AF-Q4AA48-F1
#
_cell.length_a   1.000
_cell.length_b   1.000
_cell.length_c   1.000
_cell.angle_alpha   90.00
_cell.angle_beta   90.00
_cell.angle_gamma   90.00
#
_symmetry.space_group_name_H-M   'P 1'
#
loop_
_entity.id
_entity.type
_entity.pdbx_description
1 polymer ?
#
loop_
_entity_poly.entity_id
_entity_poly.type
_entity_poly.pdbx_seq_one_letter_code
_entity_poly.pdbx_strand_id
1 'polypeptide(L)'
;MIALLANENRVIQLAERNTTDYYFGIGLSGVQYLSYYGGWFFQDKIVWDGIARTKFRYKKLGNWYQRDTADRLRLKVTSWISGIGSPSFEVGGEIKYDGNFSASAGTKIGIDSNGYLINDKTTHNSNYAGLDYEFQGWKYKVTTFGQSAHAWADYGNLSVNISSNSDNYRVEKLSEDIQE
;
A
#
# COMPACT_ATOMS: atom_id res chain seq x y z
N MET A 1 21.41 -16.39 -24.02
CA MET A 1 21.64 -16.52 -22.57
C MET A 1 21.82 -15.11 -22.04
N ILE A 2 20.76 -14.50 -21.49
CA ILE A 2 20.79 -13.14 -20.96
C ILE A 2 20.70 -13.26 -19.44
N ALA A 3 21.63 -12.58 -18.79
CA ALA A 3 22.01 -12.77 -17.41
C ALA A 3 20.89 -12.46 -16.41
N LEU A 4 20.87 -13.29 -15.38
CA LEU A 4 20.17 -13.16 -14.12
C LEU A 4 20.60 -11.85 -13.42
N LEU A 5 19.81 -10.78 -13.57
CA LEU A 5 19.76 -9.70 -12.59
C LEU A 5 18.33 -9.70 -12.06
N ALA A 6 18.13 -10.53 -11.02
CA ALA A 6 17.03 -10.34 -10.10
C ALA A 6 17.18 -8.94 -9.50
N ASN A 7 16.53 -7.95 -10.11
CA ASN A 7 16.43 -6.59 -9.59
C ASN A 7 15.47 -6.61 -8.40
N GLU A 8 15.91 -7.22 -7.29
CA GLU A 8 15.29 -7.05 -5.99
C GLU A 8 15.48 -5.60 -5.56
N ASN A 9 14.37 -4.88 -5.48
CA ASN A 9 14.34 -3.52 -4.99
C ASN A 9 13.68 -3.53 -3.62
N ARG A 10 14.45 -3.14 -2.60
CA ARG A 10 13.89 -2.81 -1.29
C ARG A 10 13.14 -1.50 -1.43
N VAL A 11 11.87 -1.51 -1.06
CA VAL A 11 11.02 -0.32 -1.04
C VAL A 11 10.87 0.11 0.40
N ILE A 12 11.28 1.34 0.71
CA ILE A 12 10.99 2.01 1.98
C ILE A 12 10.45 3.39 1.62
N GLN A 13 9.18 3.62 1.95
CA GLN A 13 8.49 4.87 1.71
C GLN A 13 7.79 5.29 2.99
N LEU A 14 8.19 6.42 3.56
CA LEU A 14 7.66 6.97 4.80
C LEU A 14 7.19 8.39 4.55
N ALA A 15 5.99 8.70 5.03
CA ALA A 15 5.46 10.05 4.98
C ALA A 15 4.67 10.37 6.25
N GLU A 16 4.73 11.62 6.70
CA GLU A 16 3.93 12.08 7.84
C GLU A 16 3.44 13.52 7.71
N ARG A 17 2.29 13.78 8.34
CA ARG A 17 1.79 15.11 8.68
C ARG A 17 1.78 15.23 10.20
N ASN A 18 2.70 16.02 10.71
CA ASN A 18 2.86 16.24 12.14
C ASN A 18 2.58 17.71 12.47
N THR A 19 1.39 17.99 12.98
CA THR A 19 0.93 19.35 13.31
C THR A 19 0.75 19.51 14.83
N THR A 20 0.37 20.71 15.27
CA THR A 20 -0.04 20.97 16.66
C THR A 20 -1.31 20.22 17.05
N ASP A 21 -2.20 19.95 16.09
CA ASP A 21 -3.52 19.37 16.36
C ASP A 21 -3.53 17.84 16.26
N TYR A 22 -2.68 17.26 15.42
CA TYR A 22 -2.66 15.80 15.18
C TYR A 22 -1.32 15.30 14.61
N TYR A 23 -1.11 14.00 14.75
CA TYR A 23 -0.14 13.22 14.00
C TYR A 23 -0.87 12.31 13.01
N PHE A 24 -0.35 12.23 11.79
CA PHE A 24 -0.78 11.23 10.82
C PHE A 24 0.41 10.71 10.01
N GLY A 25 0.76 9.44 10.22
CA GLY A 25 1.91 8.80 9.56
C GLY A 25 1.51 7.59 8.74
N ILE A 26 2.26 7.33 7.68
CA ILE A 26 2.16 6.12 6.86
C ILE A 26 3.56 5.57 6.57
N GLY A 27 3.66 4.25 6.60
CA GLY A 27 4.87 3.53 6.21
C GLY A 27 4.54 2.39 5.26
N LEU A 28 5.39 2.23 4.25
CA LEU A 28 5.41 1.10 3.33
C LEU A 28 6.84 0.56 3.28
N SER A 29 7.00 -0.71 3.63
CA SER A 29 8.28 -1.40 3.58
C SER A 29 8.13 -2.78 2.98
N GLY A 30 9.04 -3.18 2.11
CA GLY A 30 9.02 -4.52 1.52
C GLY A 30 10.05 -4.70 0.42
N VAL A 31 9.88 -5.79 -0.33
CA VAL A 31 10.68 -6.13 -1.49
C VAL A 31 9.79 -6.24 -2.72
N GLN A 32 10.33 -5.83 -3.86
CA GLN A 32 9.72 -6.09 -5.16
C GLN A 32 10.78 -6.57 -6.14
N TYR A 33 10.47 -7.59 -6.94
CA TYR A 33 11.43 -8.12 -7.89
C TYR A 33 10.77 -8.75 -9.11
N LEU A 34 11.51 -8.68 -10.21
CA LEU A 34 11.21 -9.42 -11.43
C LEU A 34 11.74 -10.85 -11.27
N SER A 35 10.82 -11.79 -11.03
CA SER A 35 11.12 -13.19 -10.74
C SER A 35 11.40 -14.04 -11.98
N TYR A 36 10.89 -13.64 -13.15
CA TYR A 36 11.03 -14.39 -14.39
C TYR A 36 10.93 -13.45 -15.59
N TYR A 37 11.90 -13.54 -16.50
CA TYR A 37 11.77 -12.96 -17.84
C TYR A 37 11.13 -14.00 -18.74
N GLY A 38 9.93 -13.69 -19.19
CA GLY A 38 9.34 -14.42 -20.26
C GLY A 38 10.13 -14.15 -21.54
N GLY A 39 10.50 -15.20 -22.28
CA GLY A 39 11.01 -15.04 -23.64
C GLY A 39 10.01 -14.31 -24.55
N TRP A 40 10.26 -14.28 -25.85
CA TRP A 40 9.45 -13.49 -26.81
C TRP A 40 7.94 -13.76 -26.81
N PHE A 41 7.47 -14.84 -26.18
CA PHE A 41 6.05 -15.24 -26.08
C PHE A 41 5.56 -15.48 -24.65
N PHE A 42 6.39 -15.22 -23.63
CA PHE A 42 6.04 -15.47 -22.23
C PHE A 42 5.88 -14.15 -21.47
N GLN A 43 5.03 -14.14 -20.44
CA GLN A 43 4.85 -12.97 -19.58
C GLN A 43 5.96 -12.91 -18.53
N ASP A 44 6.40 -11.70 -18.23
CA ASP A 44 7.33 -11.42 -17.14
C ASP A 44 6.59 -11.49 -15.81
N LYS A 45 7.20 -12.08 -14.78
CA LYS A 45 6.59 -12.24 -13.44
C LYS A 45 7.19 -11.28 -12.44
N ILE A 46 6.34 -10.46 -11.81
CA ILE A 46 6.69 -9.57 -10.71
C ILE A 46 6.15 -10.13 -9.40
N VAL A 47 6.91 -9.98 -8.33
CA VAL A 47 6.50 -10.31 -6.96
C VAL A 47 6.65 -9.08 -6.08
N TRP A 48 5.68 -8.87 -5.20
CA TRP A 48 5.74 -7.90 -4.10
C TRP A 48 5.46 -8.61 -2.79
N ASP A 49 6.33 -8.42 -1.82
CA ASP A 49 6.13 -8.85 -0.44
C ASP A 49 6.39 -7.65 0.45
N GLY A 50 5.45 -7.32 1.32
CA GLY A 50 5.57 -6.12 2.12
C GLY A 50 4.53 -5.92 3.19
N ILE A 51 4.78 -4.84 3.91
CA ILE A 51 4.07 -4.42 5.10
C ILE A 51 3.75 -2.95 4.90
N ALA A 52 2.46 -2.61 4.98
CA ALA A 52 2.00 -1.24 5.05
C ALA A 52 1.33 -0.99 6.39
N ARG A 53 1.63 0.15 7.01
CA ARG A 53 1.07 0.58 8.30
C ARG A 53 0.72 2.06 8.24
N THR A 54 -0.31 2.45 8.98
CA THR A 54 -0.67 3.85 9.17
C THR A 54 -1.17 4.08 10.58
N LYS A 55 -0.89 5.28 11.09
CA LYS A 55 -1.34 5.73 12.40
C LYS A 55 -1.86 7.14 12.34
N PHE A 56 -3.05 7.34 12.89
CA PHE A 56 -3.59 8.67 13.19
C PHE A 56 -3.66 8.85 14.70
N ARG A 57 -3.36 10.07 15.18
CA ARG A 57 -3.54 10.43 16.59
C ARG A 57 -3.88 11.91 16.69
N TYR A 58 -4.98 12.23 17.35
CA TYR A 58 -5.29 13.61 17.72
C TYR A 58 -4.41 14.04 18.92
N LYS A 59 -3.86 15.26 18.88
CA LYS A 59 -2.90 15.77 19.88
C LYS A 59 -3.47 16.80 20.84
N LYS A 60 -4.61 17.41 20.51
CA LYS A 60 -5.11 18.55 21.28
C LYS A 60 -5.58 18.10 22.66
N LEU A 61 -4.80 18.47 23.67
CA LEU A 61 -5.12 18.32 25.09
C LEU A 61 -6.05 19.47 25.50
N GLY A 62 -7.28 19.16 25.93
CA GLY A 62 -8.10 20.20 26.55
C GLY A 62 -9.56 19.87 26.83
N ASN A 63 -10.16 18.85 26.20
CA ASN A 63 -11.57 18.51 26.45
C ASN A 63 -11.74 17.02 26.76
N TRP A 64 -12.38 16.74 27.90
CA TRP A 64 -12.58 15.39 28.44
C TRP A 64 -13.56 14.52 27.61
N TYR A 65 -14.18 15.13 26.59
CA TYR A 65 -15.10 14.48 25.64
C TYR A 65 -14.45 14.09 24.31
N GLN A 66 -13.14 14.35 24.12
CA GLN A 66 -12.47 14.04 22.86
C GLN A 66 -12.00 12.59 22.85
N ARG A 67 -12.34 11.86 21.78
CA ARG A 67 -11.88 10.48 21.58
C ARG A 67 -10.40 10.50 21.19
N ASP A 68 -9.66 9.52 21.69
CA ASP A 68 -8.26 9.31 21.33
C ASP A 68 -8.10 8.60 19.98
N THR A 69 -9.19 8.10 19.38
CA THR A 69 -9.19 7.31 18.15
C THR A 69 -9.84 8.00 16.97
N ALA A 70 -9.37 7.69 15.74
CA ALA A 70 -10.06 8.07 14.51
C ALA A 70 -11.43 7.36 14.41
N ASP A 71 -12.45 8.07 13.92
CA ASP A 71 -13.76 7.46 13.64
C ASP A 71 -13.62 6.40 12.53
N ARG A 72 -12.77 6.70 11.54
CA ARG A 72 -12.43 5.81 10.44
C ARG A 72 -10.99 6.02 10.01
N LEU A 73 -10.27 4.92 9.82
CA LEU A 73 -8.91 4.90 9.27
C LEU A 73 -8.87 3.90 8.12
N ARG A 74 -8.45 4.35 6.94
CA ARG A 74 -8.36 3.53 5.73
C ARG A 74 -6.92 3.49 5.26
N LEU A 75 -6.43 2.29 4.95
CA LEU A 75 -5.12 2.05 4.37
C LEU A 75 -5.32 1.29 3.06
N LYS A 76 -4.73 1.81 1.99
CA LYS A 76 -4.78 1.21 0.65
C LYS A 76 -3.36 1.05 0.10
N VAL A 77 -2.97 -0.17 -0.23
CA VAL A 77 -1.77 -0.46 -1.02
C VAL A 77 -2.19 -0.58 -2.48
N THR A 78 -1.43 0.06 -3.37
CA THR A 78 -1.61 0.00 -4.82
C THR A 78 -0.32 -0.49 -5.46
N SER A 79 -0.40 -1.61 -6.18
CA SER A 79 0.70 -2.21 -6.92
C SER A 79 0.41 -2.21 -8.41
N TRP A 80 1.40 -1.86 -9.23
CA TRP A 80 1.22 -1.70 -10.67
C TRP A 80 2.36 -2.32 -11.48
N ILE A 81 2.02 -2.71 -12.71
CA ILE A 81 2.96 -3.16 -13.73
C ILE A 81 2.71 -2.40 -15.03
N SER A 82 3.73 -1.73 -15.52
CA SER A 82 3.77 -1.11 -16.86
C SER A 82 4.43 -2.07 -17.84
N GLY A 83 4.00 -2.02 -19.10
CA GLY A 83 4.42 -2.94 -20.14
C GLY A 83 3.34 -3.07 -21.20
N ILE A 84 3.43 -4.11 -22.02
CA ILE A 84 2.46 -4.39 -23.07
C ILE A 84 1.37 -5.34 -22.56
N GLY A 85 0.14 -5.10 -22.99
CA GLY A 85 -1.04 -5.91 -22.62
C GLY A 85 -1.59 -5.59 -21.24
N SER A 86 -2.66 -6.29 -20.86
CA SER A 86 -3.26 -6.19 -19.52
C SER A 86 -2.46 -7.04 -18.53
N PRO A 87 -2.24 -6.56 -17.29
CA PRO A 87 -1.64 -7.38 -16.26
C PRO A 87 -2.61 -8.47 -15.78
N SER A 88 -2.07 -9.54 -15.21
CA SER A 88 -2.78 -10.42 -14.29
C SER A 88 -2.14 -10.39 -12.92
N PHE A 89 -2.90 -10.75 -11.89
CA PHE A 89 -2.42 -10.82 -10.51
C PHE A 89 -2.87 -12.11 -9.85
N GLU A 90 -2.02 -12.64 -8.96
CA GLU A 90 -2.31 -13.78 -8.10
C GLU A 90 -2.32 -13.33 -6.64
N VAL A 91 -3.39 -13.67 -5.94
CA VAL A 91 -3.58 -13.39 -4.52
C VAL A 91 -4.22 -14.62 -3.88
N GLY A 92 -3.57 -15.20 -2.87
CA GLY A 92 -4.10 -16.36 -2.14
C GLY A 92 -4.39 -17.58 -3.04
N GLY A 93 -3.63 -17.75 -4.12
CA GLY A 93 -3.82 -18.82 -5.11
C GLY A 93 -4.91 -18.57 -6.16
N GLU A 94 -5.61 -17.44 -6.10
CA GLU A 94 -6.56 -17.01 -7.13
C GLU A 94 -5.87 -16.07 -8.13
N ILE A 95 -5.99 -16.33 -9.44
CA ILE A 95 -5.42 -15.49 -10.52
C ILE A 95 -6.54 -14.73 -11.23
N LYS A 96 -6.40 -13.42 -11.39
CA LYS A 96 -7.36 -12.57 -12.14
C LYS A 96 -6.70 -11.55 -13.05
N TYR A 97 -7.46 -11.12 -14.05
CA TYR A 97 -7.15 -10.01 -14.96
C TYR A 97 -8.01 -8.77 -14.65
N ASP A 98 -9.15 -8.96 -14.00
CA ASP A 98 -10.04 -7.91 -13.51
C ASP A 98 -10.86 -8.36 -12.28
N GLY A 99 -11.57 -7.43 -11.67
CA GLY A 99 -12.50 -7.71 -10.58
C GLY A 99 -11.86 -7.90 -9.20
N ASN A 100 -12.65 -8.42 -8.26
CA ASN A 100 -12.25 -8.57 -6.86
C ASN A 100 -11.79 -10.01 -6.57
N PHE A 101 -10.76 -10.15 -5.76
CA PHE A 101 -10.30 -11.42 -5.21
C PHE A 101 -11.16 -11.83 -4.01
N SER A 102 -11.11 -13.12 -3.68
CA SER A 102 -11.73 -13.66 -2.47
C SER A 102 -11.13 -12.97 -1.23
N ALA A 103 -11.98 -12.28 -0.47
CA ALA A 103 -11.54 -11.42 0.62
C ALA A 103 -11.03 -12.22 1.83
N SER A 104 -9.89 -11.82 2.40
CA SER A 104 -9.55 -12.14 3.78
C SER A 104 -10.32 -11.20 4.73
N ALA A 105 -10.56 -11.62 5.97
CA ALA A 105 -11.40 -10.87 6.92
C ALA A 105 -10.97 -9.40 7.04
N GLY A 106 -11.91 -8.47 6.78
CA GLY A 106 -11.70 -7.03 6.93
C GLY A 106 -10.89 -6.35 5.82
N THR A 107 -10.51 -7.08 4.76
CA THR A 107 -9.65 -6.57 3.69
C THR A 107 -10.32 -6.77 2.33
N LYS A 108 -10.26 -5.76 1.46
CA LYS A 108 -10.77 -5.83 0.08
C LYS A 108 -9.61 -5.81 -0.89
N ILE A 109 -9.50 -6.85 -1.71
CA ILE A 109 -8.45 -6.96 -2.73
C ILE A 109 -9.10 -7.06 -4.11
N GLY A 110 -8.62 -6.28 -5.07
CA GLY A 110 -9.19 -6.25 -6.42
C GLY A 110 -8.34 -5.46 -7.40
N ILE A 111 -8.75 -5.47 -8.66
CA ILE A 111 -8.08 -4.76 -9.76
C ILE A 111 -8.92 -3.55 -10.14
N ASP A 112 -8.32 -2.36 -10.10
CA ASP A 112 -9.02 -1.13 -10.48
C ASP A 112 -9.12 -0.96 -12.01
N SER A 113 -9.80 0.11 -12.45
CA SER A 113 -9.98 0.39 -13.88
C SER A 113 -8.69 0.69 -14.64
N ASN A 114 -7.58 0.98 -13.93
CA ASN A 114 -6.27 1.19 -14.53
C ASN A 114 -5.47 -0.11 -14.66
N GLY A 115 -6.02 -1.23 -14.19
CA GLY A 115 -5.31 -2.51 -14.11
C GLY A 115 -4.33 -2.56 -12.95
N TYR A 116 -4.53 -1.78 -11.89
CA TYR A 116 -3.69 -1.83 -10.70
C TYR A 116 -4.29 -2.73 -9.64
N LEU A 117 -3.44 -3.51 -8.98
CA LEU A 117 -3.85 -4.31 -7.83
C LEU A 117 -4.00 -3.40 -6.62
N ILE A 118 -5.19 -3.43 -6.02
CA ILE A 118 -5.57 -2.66 -4.84
C ILE A 118 -5.80 -3.61 -3.68
N ASN A 119 -5.15 -3.33 -2.55
CA ASN A 119 -5.43 -3.97 -1.27
C ASN A 119 -5.85 -2.90 -0.26
N ASP A 120 -7.08 -2.97 0.24
CA ASP A 120 -7.73 -1.92 1.00
C ASP A 120 -8.28 -2.45 2.32
N LYS A 121 -7.89 -1.81 3.42
CA LYS A 121 -8.40 -2.10 4.76
C LYS A 121 -8.93 -0.83 5.40
N THR A 122 -10.12 -0.94 5.97
CA THR A 122 -10.73 0.13 6.76
C THR A 122 -10.94 -0.37 8.19
N THR A 123 -10.43 0.38 9.16
CA THR A 123 -10.68 0.19 10.58
C THR A 123 -11.53 1.35 11.11
N HIS A 124 -12.31 1.08 12.16
CA HIS A 124 -13.21 2.05 12.78
C HIS A 124 -12.87 2.20 14.25
N ASN A 125 -13.00 3.42 14.78
CA ASN A 125 -12.65 3.73 16.18
C ASN A 125 -11.25 3.25 16.57
N SER A 126 -10.28 3.34 15.66
CA SER A 126 -8.91 2.86 15.82
C SER A 126 -7.90 3.93 15.41
N ASN A 127 -6.74 3.91 16.05
CA ASN A 127 -5.60 4.72 15.65
C ASN A 127 -4.71 4.06 14.61
N TYR A 128 -4.89 2.76 14.37
CA TYR A 128 -3.99 1.95 13.56
C TYR A 128 -4.74 1.18 12.47
N ALA A 129 -4.08 1.05 11.33
CA ALA A 129 -4.46 0.12 10.28
C ALA A 129 -3.19 -0.46 9.65
N GLY A 130 -3.23 -1.76 9.36
CA GLY A 130 -2.08 -2.48 8.83
C GLY A 130 -2.48 -3.56 7.84
N LEU A 131 -1.67 -3.69 6.78
CA LEU A 131 -1.76 -4.69 5.73
C LEU A 131 -0.41 -5.40 5.59
N ASP A 132 -0.43 -6.72 5.73
CA ASP A 132 0.66 -7.60 5.30
C ASP A 132 0.21 -8.30 4.03
N TYR A 133 1.08 -8.31 3.02
CA TYR A 133 0.69 -8.77 1.71
C TYR A 133 1.83 -9.44 0.97
N GLU A 134 1.46 -10.49 0.24
CA GLU A 134 2.30 -11.16 -0.74
C GLU A 134 1.48 -11.24 -2.03
N PHE A 135 1.97 -10.56 -3.07
CA PHE A 135 1.31 -10.47 -4.36
C PHE A 135 2.24 -10.88 -5.47
N GLN A 136 1.65 -11.46 -6.51
CA GLN A 136 2.36 -11.77 -7.74
C GLN A 136 1.58 -11.19 -8.90
N GLY A 137 2.27 -10.80 -9.96
CA GLY A 137 1.61 -10.33 -11.16
C GLY A 137 2.42 -10.60 -12.41
N TRP A 138 1.74 -10.68 -13.54
CA TRP A 138 2.34 -10.96 -14.82
C TRP A 138 1.94 -9.92 -15.85
N LYS A 139 2.89 -9.56 -16.71
CA LYS A 139 2.63 -8.69 -17.85
C LYS A 139 3.64 -8.96 -18.96
N TYR A 140 3.26 -8.73 -20.20
CA TYR A 140 4.18 -8.94 -21.31
C TYR A 140 5.12 -7.73 -21.45
N LYS A 141 6.44 -7.99 -21.54
CA LYS A 141 7.48 -6.96 -21.70
C LYS A 141 7.35 -5.86 -20.64
N VAL A 142 7.60 -6.20 -19.39
CA VAL A 142 7.53 -5.26 -18.28
C VAL A 142 8.56 -4.15 -18.48
N THR A 143 8.10 -2.91 -18.44
CA THR A 143 8.95 -1.72 -18.54
C THR A 143 9.28 -1.16 -17.16
N THR A 144 8.28 -1.08 -16.28
CA THR A 144 8.43 -0.61 -14.90
C THR A 144 7.38 -1.28 -14.02
N PHE A 145 7.63 -1.37 -12.72
CA PHE A 145 6.66 -1.83 -11.73
C PHE A 145 6.92 -1.13 -10.40
N GLY A 146 5.91 -1.08 -9.54
CA GLY A 146 6.03 -0.37 -8.27
C GLY A 146 4.85 -0.60 -7.34
N GLN A 147 4.98 -0.02 -6.17
CA GLN A 147 3.94 0.01 -5.15
C GLN A 147 3.96 1.33 -4.38
N SER A 148 2.80 1.73 -3.88
CA SER A 148 2.61 2.88 -2.98
C SER A 148 1.45 2.61 -2.04
N ALA A 149 1.49 3.22 -0.86
CA ALA A 149 0.42 3.17 0.11
C ALA A 149 -0.25 4.54 0.23
N HIS A 150 -1.55 4.53 0.43
CA HIS A 150 -2.38 5.71 0.64
C HIS A 150 -3.21 5.50 1.89
N ALA A 151 -3.25 6.49 2.77
CA ALA A 151 -4.03 6.45 3.99
C ALA A 151 -4.98 7.64 4.08
N TRP A 152 -6.14 7.40 4.69
CA TRP A 152 -7.14 8.41 5.02
C TRP A 152 -7.58 8.23 6.46
N ALA A 153 -7.72 9.33 7.20
CA ALA A 153 -8.26 9.33 8.55
C ALA A 153 -9.38 10.37 8.66
N ASP A 154 -10.48 9.96 9.28
CA ASP A 154 -11.62 10.81 9.63
C ASP A 154 -11.75 10.89 11.16
N TYR A 155 -11.86 12.11 11.68
CA TYR A 155 -12.02 12.42 13.11
C TYR A 155 -12.95 13.62 13.29
N GLY A 156 -14.21 13.38 13.66
CA GLY A 156 -15.23 14.42 13.71
C GLY A 156 -15.37 15.12 12.35
N ASN A 157 -15.05 16.41 12.30
CA ASN A 157 -15.08 17.21 11.05
C ASN A 157 -13.72 17.28 10.33
N LEU A 158 -12.69 16.60 10.83
CA LEU A 158 -11.36 16.55 10.22
C LEU A 158 -11.24 15.31 9.34
N SER A 159 -10.97 15.51 8.05
CA SER A 159 -10.55 14.45 7.13
C SER A 159 -9.15 14.76 6.61
N VAL A 160 -8.23 13.83 6.80
CA VAL A 160 -6.83 13.95 6.34
C VAL A 160 -6.44 12.74 5.51
N ASN A 161 -5.56 12.96 4.54
CA ASN A 161 -5.02 11.90 3.69
C ASN A 161 -3.52 12.10 3.46
N ILE A 162 -2.81 11.01 3.23
CA ILE A 162 -1.38 11.03 2.94
C ILE A 162 -0.99 9.81 2.09
N SER A 163 0.01 9.97 1.22
CA SER A 163 0.59 8.90 0.42
C SER A 163 2.03 8.64 0.86
N SER A 164 2.46 7.38 0.89
CA SER A 164 3.82 7.00 1.28
C SER A 164 4.89 7.56 0.35
N ASN A 165 4.57 7.76 -0.93
CA ASN A 165 5.43 8.34 -1.95
C ASN A 165 5.22 9.85 -2.14
N SER A 166 4.65 10.55 -1.16
CA SER A 166 4.42 11.98 -1.27
C SER A 166 5.71 12.78 -1.16
N ASP A 167 6.03 13.61 -2.16
CA ASP A 167 7.21 14.47 -2.11
C ASP A 167 7.15 15.55 -1.01
N ASN A 168 5.94 16.02 -0.67
CA ASN A 168 5.76 17.10 0.30
C ASN A 168 5.85 16.65 1.76
N TYR A 169 5.56 15.38 2.04
CA TYR A 169 5.44 14.83 3.39
C TYR A 169 6.44 13.71 3.67
N ARG A 170 7.34 13.44 2.72
CA ARG A 170 8.36 12.40 2.85
C ARG A 170 9.26 12.68 4.05
N VAL A 171 9.53 11.63 4.81
CA VAL A 171 10.49 11.67 5.91
C VAL A 171 11.45 10.48 5.82
N GLU A 172 12.64 10.61 6.40
CA GLU A 172 13.59 9.49 6.52
C GLU A 172 13.22 8.56 7.68
N LYS A 173 12.53 9.11 8.69
CA LYS A 173 12.07 8.40 9.88
C LYS A 173 10.81 9.06 10.39
N LEU A 174 9.85 8.25 10.85
CA LEU A 174 8.61 8.73 11.45
C LEU A 174 8.85 9.26 12.87
N SER A 175 8.12 10.32 13.22
CA SER A 175 8.14 10.96 14.53
C SER A 175 7.50 10.08 15.61
N GLU A 176 6.57 9.21 15.24
CA GLU A 176 5.91 8.26 16.15
C GLU A 176 5.96 6.86 15.58
N ASP A 177 6.03 5.85 16.45
CA ASP A 177 5.85 4.46 16.03
C ASP A 177 4.42 4.24 15.54
N ILE A 178 4.32 3.53 14.42
CA ILE A 178 3.08 3.20 13.71
C ILE A 178 2.78 1.70 13.72
N GLN A 179 3.60 0.91 14.40
CA GLN A 179 3.25 -0.46 14.77
C GLN A 179 2.15 -0.43 15.85
N GLU A 180 1.32 -1.47 15.86
CA GLU A 180 0.23 -1.67 16.84
C GLU A 180 0.77 -2.21 18.17
#